data_AF-A0AAJ2FXJ3-F1
#
_entry.id   AF-A0AAJ2FXJ3-F1
#
_cell.length_a   1.000
_cell.length_b   1.000
_cell.length_c   1.000
_cell.angle_alpha   90.00
_cell.angle_beta   90.00
_cell.angle_gamma   90.00
#
_symmetry.space_group_name_H-M   'P 1'
#
loop_
_entity.id
_entity.type
_entity.pdbx_description
1 polymer ?
#
loop_
_entity_poly.entity_id
_entity_poly.type
_entity_poly.pdbx_seq_one_letter_code
_entity_poly.pdbx_strand_id
1 'polypeptide(L)'
;MSSPEASPASSVPAEKRQPRQSRLVKGALACARLGQFDVTIRNVSETGIGGQGPVALNIGERITVFLPGHDPMLGTVRWVVDKRFGIETDRPIDTALLRAAHGGAAPATHAVASGFEIVPPPSAPARRPGLVLGAAQPAHSGRSVWQGKRQ
;
A
#
# COMPACT_ATOMS: atom_id res chain seq x y z
N MET A 1 22.43 57.72 2.95
CA MET A 1 21.19 56.95 3.18
C MET A 1 21.44 55.53 2.68
N SER A 2 22.06 54.69 3.51
CA SER A 2 22.39 53.30 3.15
C SER A 2 21.17 52.43 3.41
N SER A 3 20.64 51.79 2.38
CA SER A 3 19.61 50.77 2.52
C SER A 3 20.25 49.48 3.02
N PRO A 4 19.70 48.79 4.04
CA PRO A 4 20.21 47.49 4.43
C PRO A 4 19.74 46.43 3.43
N GLU A 5 20.73 45.74 2.88
CA GLU A 5 20.62 44.60 1.99
C GLU A 5 19.80 43.47 2.63
N ALA A 6 18.75 43.01 1.96
CA ALA A 6 17.94 41.89 2.40
C ALA A 6 18.78 40.61 2.36
N SER A 7 19.08 40.05 3.53
CA SER A 7 19.66 38.71 3.66
C SER A 7 18.81 37.69 2.90
N PRO A 8 19.36 36.92 1.94
CA PRO A 8 18.62 35.85 1.32
C PRO A 8 18.36 34.77 2.37
N ALA A 9 17.09 34.36 2.48
CA ALA A 9 16.67 33.27 3.34
C ALA A 9 17.53 32.02 3.05
N SER A 10 18.14 31.50 4.10
CA SER A 10 18.98 30.31 4.09
C SER A 10 18.25 29.15 3.39
N SER A 11 18.73 28.77 2.20
CA SER A 11 18.26 27.57 1.50
C SER A 11 18.85 26.36 2.19
N VAL A 12 18.11 25.78 3.14
CA VAL A 12 18.44 24.48 3.72
C VAL A 12 18.59 23.49 2.55
N PRO A 13 19.74 22.80 2.41
CA PRO A 13 19.94 21.87 1.31
C PRO A 13 18.82 20.84 1.30
N ALA A 14 18.27 20.58 0.11
CA ALA A 14 17.19 19.61 -0.08
C ALA A 14 17.72 18.20 0.26
N GLU A 15 17.59 17.81 1.52
CA GLU A 15 17.87 16.46 2.01
C GLU A 15 17.22 15.48 1.04
N LYS A 16 18.05 14.66 0.39
CA LYS A 16 17.62 13.80 -0.71
C LYS A 16 16.59 12.82 -0.15
N ARG A 17 15.32 13.05 -0.47
CA ARG A 17 14.21 12.22 0.03
C ARG A 17 14.55 10.75 -0.23
N GLN A 18 14.50 9.94 0.82
CA GLN A 18 14.76 8.51 0.73
C GLN A 18 13.86 7.86 -0.35
N PRO A 19 14.35 6.81 -1.04
CA PRO A 19 13.56 6.10 -2.03
C PRO A 19 12.27 5.56 -1.40
N ARG A 20 11.13 5.83 -2.05
CA ARG A 20 9.80 5.39 -1.61
C ARG A 20 9.28 4.31 -2.55
N GLN A 21 8.73 3.24 -1.99
CA GLN A 21 8.00 2.23 -2.74
C GLN A 21 6.51 2.57 -2.73
N SER A 22 5.91 2.69 -3.92
CA SER A 22 4.45 2.80 -4.06
C SER A 22 3.83 1.43 -3.78
N ARG A 23 2.97 1.35 -2.76
CA ARG A 23 2.32 0.12 -2.31
C ARG A 23 0.98 0.40 -1.65
N LEU A 24 0.01 -0.47 -1.86
CA LEU A 24 -1.28 -0.42 -1.16
C LEU A 24 -1.24 -1.37 0.03
N VAL A 25 -1.20 -0.83 1.24
CA VAL A 25 -1.17 -1.60 2.49
C VAL A 25 -2.31 -1.13 3.40
N LYS A 26 -3.08 -2.06 3.96
CA LYS A 26 -4.02 -1.76 5.03
C LYS A 26 -3.26 -1.69 6.35
N GLY A 27 -3.44 -0.59 7.08
CA GLY A 27 -2.88 -0.42 8.43
C GLY A 27 -3.87 0.28 9.34
N ALA A 28 -3.48 0.51 10.58
CA ALA A 28 -4.25 1.31 11.53
C ALA A 28 -3.36 2.37 12.18
N LEU A 29 -3.98 3.46 12.59
CA LEU A 29 -3.36 4.53 13.36
C LEU A 29 -4.16 4.71 14.66
N ALA A 30 -3.49 5.10 15.75
CA ALA A 30 -4.18 5.49 16.98
C ALA A 30 -3.63 6.79 17.55
N CYS A 31 -4.51 7.72 17.88
CA CYS A 31 -4.19 8.94 18.64
C CYS A 31 -5.25 9.20 19.71
N ALA A 32 -4.91 10.02 20.70
CA ALA A 32 -5.80 10.33 21.83
C ALA A 32 -7.14 10.94 21.40
N ARG A 33 -7.14 11.71 20.30
CA ARG A 33 -8.32 12.45 19.82
C ARG A 33 -9.32 11.58 19.06
N LEU A 34 -8.83 10.63 18.27
CA LEU A 34 -9.65 9.84 17.33
C LEU A 34 -9.76 8.37 17.73
N GLY A 35 -9.08 7.94 18.79
CA GLY A 35 -8.91 6.53 19.08
C GLY A 35 -8.13 5.83 17.96
N GLN A 36 -8.37 4.53 17.79
CA GLN A 36 -7.78 3.72 16.72
C GLN A 36 -8.70 3.68 15.50
N PHE A 37 -8.13 3.90 14.32
CA PHE A 37 -8.86 3.86 13.05
C PHE A 37 -8.01 3.30 11.92
N ASP A 38 -8.68 2.71 10.95
CA ASP A 38 -8.05 2.12 9.77
C ASP A 38 -7.61 3.17 8.76
N VAL A 39 -6.49 2.90 8.09
CA VAL A 39 -5.95 3.73 7.01
C VAL A 39 -5.48 2.89 5.84
N THR A 40 -5.38 3.54 4.68
CA THR A 40 -4.75 2.98 3.49
C THR A 40 -3.41 3.67 3.27
N ILE A 41 -2.34 2.89 3.33
CA ILE A 41 -0.98 3.36 3.06
C ILE A 41 -0.71 3.19 1.58
N ARG A 42 -0.13 4.21 0.95
CA ARG A 42 0.18 4.30 -0.49
C ARG A 42 1.67 4.34 -0.79
N ASN A 43 2.46 4.92 0.10
CA ASN A 43 3.90 5.08 -0.08
C ASN A 43 4.60 4.68 1.22
N VAL A 44 5.65 3.88 1.12
CA VAL A 44 6.48 3.48 2.27
C VAL A 44 7.94 3.69 1.94
N SER A 45 8.68 4.29 2.87
CA SER A 45 10.14 4.33 2.93
C SER A 45 10.59 3.74 4.26
N GLU A 46 11.91 3.59 4.44
CA GLU A 46 12.49 3.11 5.69
C GLU A 46 12.09 4.00 6.89
N THR A 47 12.00 5.32 6.70
CA THR A 47 11.71 6.27 7.80
C THR A 47 10.27 6.79 7.85
N GLY A 48 9.36 6.27 7.02
CA GLY A 48 8.00 6.78 7.06
C GLY A 48 7.04 6.26 6.04
N ILE A 49 5.79 6.71 6.21
CA ILE A 49 4.64 6.29 5.42
C ILE A 49 3.86 7.50 4.90
N GLY A 50 3.24 7.33 3.74
CA GLY A 50 2.25 8.24 3.19
C GLY A 50 0.97 7.47 2.90
N GLY A 51 -0.16 8.00 3.33
CA GLY A 51 -1.43 7.30 3.25
C GLY A 51 -2.65 8.23 3.23
N GLN A 52 -3.81 7.61 3.38
CA GLN A 52 -5.11 8.27 3.46
C GLN A 52 -5.97 7.60 4.53
N GLY A 53 -6.64 8.41 5.34
CA GLY A 53 -7.54 7.97 6.41
C GLY A 53 -8.98 8.48 6.25
N PRO A 54 -9.87 8.15 7.19
CA PRO A 54 -11.26 8.61 7.20
C PRO A 54 -11.39 10.08 7.62
N VAL A 55 -10.44 10.59 8.42
CA VAL A 55 -10.42 11.93 9.03
C VAL A 55 -9.05 12.58 8.81
N ALA A 56 -8.99 13.91 8.76
CA ALA A 56 -7.75 14.67 8.71
C ALA A 56 -6.97 14.56 10.04
N LEU A 57 -5.65 14.42 9.93
CA LEU A 57 -4.73 14.45 11.08
C LEU A 57 -4.23 15.87 11.32
N ASN A 58 -3.64 16.12 12.49
CA ASN A 58 -2.97 17.39 12.76
C ASN A 58 -1.47 17.24 12.48
N ILE A 59 -0.87 18.24 11.83
CA ILE A 59 0.59 18.28 11.63
C ILE A 59 1.28 18.37 13.01
N GLY A 60 2.33 17.59 13.21
CA GLY A 60 3.04 17.47 14.49
C GLY A 60 2.39 16.50 15.49
N GLU A 61 1.21 15.95 15.18
CA GLU A 61 0.53 14.99 16.06
C GLU A 61 1.36 13.70 16.21
N ARG A 62 1.53 13.25 17.47
CA ARG A 62 2.16 11.96 17.78
C ARG A 62 1.10 10.87 17.67
N ILE A 63 1.39 9.87 16.85
CA ILE A 63 0.44 8.84 16.49
C ILE A 63 1.10 7.47 16.58
N THR A 64 0.38 6.48 17.09
CA THR A 64 0.82 5.09 17.06
C THR A 64 0.45 4.49 15.72
N VAL A 65 1.43 3.91 15.04
CA VAL A 65 1.30 3.28 13.72
C VAL A 65 1.31 1.76 13.90
N PHE A 66 0.29 1.11 13.37
CA PHE A 66 0.17 -0.34 13.31
C PHE A 66 0.34 -0.79 11.86
N LEU A 67 1.48 -1.41 11.57
CA LEU A 67 1.80 -1.97 10.25
C LEU A 67 1.82 -3.49 10.30
N PRO A 68 1.36 -4.18 9.24
CA PRO A 68 1.47 -5.64 9.17
C PRO A 68 2.91 -6.12 9.35
N GLY A 69 3.12 -7.11 10.22
CA GLY A 69 4.44 -7.68 10.49
C GLY A 69 5.38 -6.78 11.31
N HIS A 70 4.92 -5.65 11.85
CA HIS A 70 5.72 -4.78 12.71
C HIS A 70 5.04 -4.60 14.07
N ASP A 71 5.86 -4.42 15.10
CA ASP A 71 5.35 -3.96 16.39
C ASP A 71 4.81 -2.53 16.28
N PRO A 72 3.78 -2.16 17.08
CA PRO A 72 3.26 -0.79 17.12
C PRO A 72 4.37 0.22 17.40
N MET A 73 4.48 1.28 16.59
CA MET A 73 5.54 2.29 16.73
C MET A 73 4.97 3.70 16.72
N LEU A 74 5.63 4.60 17.45
CA LEU A 74 5.29 6.01 17.37
C LEU A 74 5.79 6.62 16.06
N GLY A 75 5.04 7.60 15.59
CA GLY A 75 5.42 8.45 14.49
C GLY A 75 4.88 9.87 14.67
N THR A 76 5.38 10.78 13.85
CA THR A 76 4.99 12.19 13.85
C THR A 76 4.42 12.55 12.49
N VAL A 77 3.22 13.15 12.48
CA VAL A 77 2.60 13.64 11.24
C VAL A 77 3.41 14.82 10.70
N ARG A 78 3.98 14.68 9.50
CA ARG A 78 4.85 15.70 8.87
C ARG A 78 4.12 16.58 7.85
N TRP A 79 3.05 16.07 7.25
CA TRP A 79 2.20 16.85 6.34
C TRP A 79 0.81 16.25 6.26
N VAL A 80 -0.17 17.09 5.96
CA VAL A 80 -1.58 16.70 5.75
C VAL A 80 -2.14 17.50 4.58
N VAL A 81 -2.85 16.83 3.68
CA VAL A 81 -3.64 17.45 2.59
C VAL A 81 -4.98 16.73 2.56
N ASP A 82 -6.05 17.43 2.93
CA ASP A 82 -7.36 16.84 3.20
C ASP A 82 -7.27 15.66 4.19
N LYS A 83 -7.53 14.44 3.70
CA LYS A 83 -7.44 13.19 4.47
C LYS A 83 -6.17 12.39 4.17
N ARG A 84 -5.28 12.93 3.36
CA ARG A 84 -3.97 12.35 3.05
C ARG A 84 -2.94 12.88 4.03
N PHE A 85 -1.99 12.05 4.37
CA PHE A 85 -0.98 12.38 5.37
C PHE A 85 0.37 11.76 5.00
N GLY A 86 1.42 12.34 5.56
CA GLY A 86 2.71 11.69 5.70
C GLY A 86 3.13 11.65 7.16
N ILE A 87 3.57 10.48 7.60
CA ILE A 87 4.09 10.24 8.95
C ILE A 87 5.53 9.80 8.82
N GLU A 88 6.39 10.43 9.60
CA GLU A 88 7.73 9.92 9.86
C GLU A 88 7.66 9.01 11.08
N THR A 89 8.27 7.83 10.99
CA THR A 89 8.27 6.84 12.06
C THR A 89 9.53 6.94 12.90
N ASP A 90 9.41 6.72 14.21
CA ASP A 90 10.55 6.76 15.13
C ASP A 90 11.46 5.53 14.97
N ARG A 91 10.92 4.46 14.39
CA ARG A 91 11.62 3.21 14.09
C ARG A 91 11.64 2.96 12.59
N PRO A 92 12.70 2.31 12.07
CA PRO A 92 12.77 1.96 10.66
C PRO A 92 11.71 0.92 10.30
N ILE A 93 11.20 1.03 9.07
CA ILE A 93 10.19 0.13 8.49
C ILE A 93 10.89 -0.83 7.54
N ASP A 94 10.76 -2.13 7.81
CA ASP A 94 11.21 -3.15 6.87
C ASP A 94 10.12 -3.41 5.82
N THR A 95 10.36 -2.90 4.61
CA THR A 95 9.44 -3.09 3.49
C THR A 95 9.30 -4.56 3.03
N ALA A 96 10.20 -5.46 3.42
CA ALA A 96 10.10 -6.89 3.15
C ALA A 96 9.04 -7.55 4.03
N LEU A 97 8.95 -7.21 5.32
CA LEU A 97 7.93 -7.70 6.24
C LEU A 97 6.51 -7.35 5.77
N LEU A 98 6.34 -6.15 5.20
CA LEU A 98 5.07 -5.74 4.58
C LEU A 98 4.67 -6.64 3.40
N ARG A 99 5.61 -7.22 2.65
CA ARG A 99 5.30 -8.18 1.57
C ARG A 99 4.85 -9.51 2.14
N ALA A 100 5.59 -10.03 3.12
CA ALA A 100 5.31 -11.32 3.73
C ALA A 100 3.93 -11.36 4.40
N ALA A 101 3.55 -10.27 5.06
CA ALA A 101 2.25 -10.15 5.70
C ALA A 101 1.05 -10.16 4.73
N HIS A 102 1.26 -9.85 3.44
CA HIS A 102 0.23 -9.95 2.40
C HIS A 102 0.12 -11.35 1.77
N GLY A 103 1.06 -12.26 2.06
CA GLY A 103 0.97 -13.67 1.68
C GLY A 103 0.15 -14.52 2.67
N GLY A 104 -0.20 -13.97 3.82
CA GLY A 104 -1.10 -14.60 4.80
C GLY A 104 -2.56 -14.33 4.44
N ALA A 105 -3.38 -15.37 4.50
CA ALA A 105 -4.82 -15.30 4.28
C ALA A 105 -5.43 -14.07 4.97
N ALA A 106 -6.26 -13.33 4.24
CA ALA A 106 -7.03 -12.23 4.80
C ALA A 106 -7.69 -12.70 6.11
N PRO A 107 -7.61 -11.93 7.21
CA PRO A 107 -8.31 -12.31 8.42
C PRO A 107 -9.80 -12.45 8.09
N ALA A 108 -10.32 -13.67 8.23
CA ALA A 108 -11.70 -14.04 7.97
C ALA A 108 -12.71 -13.38 8.94
N THR A 109 -12.27 -12.38 9.72
CA THR A 109 -13.01 -11.79 10.82
C THR A 109 -13.87 -10.59 10.44
N HIS A 110 -13.90 -10.19 9.16
CA HIS A 110 -15.09 -9.45 8.72
C HIS A 110 -16.20 -10.48 8.70
N ALA A 111 -17.11 -10.39 9.68
CA ALA A 111 -18.37 -11.14 9.68
C ALA A 111 -18.96 -10.94 8.29
N VAL A 112 -18.82 -11.97 7.47
CA VAL A 112 -19.37 -12.03 6.14
C VAL A 112 -20.86 -11.84 6.37
N ALA A 113 -21.41 -10.69 5.96
CA ALA A 113 -22.84 -10.45 6.06
C ALA A 113 -23.54 -11.69 5.50
N SER A 114 -24.47 -12.29 6.25
CA SER A 114 -25.09 -13.56 5.85
C SER A 114 -25.59 -13.44 4.42
N GLY A 115 -25.02 -14.20 3.49
CA GLY A 115 -25.35 -14.14 2.06
C GLY A 115 -24.19 -13.93 1.09
N PHE A 116 -22.97 -13.62 1.54
CA PHE A 116 -21.80 -13.68 0.67
C PHE A 116 -21.17 -15.08 0.72
N GLU A 117 -21.59 -15.93 -0.23
CA GLU A 117 -20.99 -17.24 -0.47
C GLU A 117 -20.01 -17.12 -1.65
N ILE A 118 -18.78 -17.60 -1.46
CA ILE A 118 -17.84 -17.73 -2.58
C ILE A 118 -18.36 -18.85 -3.48
N VAL A 119 -19.01 -18.49 -4.58
CA VAL A 119 -19.51 -19.47 -5.55
C VAL A 119 -18.30 -20.15 -6.20
N PRO A 120 -18.14 -21.49 -6.05
CA PRO A 120 -17.04 -22.19 -6.70
C PRO A 120 -17.18 -22.07 -8.23
N PRO A 121 -16.07 -22.05 -8.97
CA PRO A 121 -16.14 -22.04 -10.43
C PRO A 121 -16.97 -23.24 -10.91
N PRO A 122 -17.86 -23.07 -11.90
CA PRO A 122 -18.68 -24.15 -12.40
C PRO A 122 -17.78 -25.27 -12.92
N SER A 123 -17.91 -26.48 -12.36
CA SER A 123 -17.14 -27.66 -12.78
C SER A 123 -17.67 -28.29 -14.07
N ALA A 124 -18.86 -27.87 -14.52
CA ALA A 124 -19.44 -28.36 -15.75
C ALA A 124 -18.63 -27.84 -16.96
N PRO A 125 -18.31 -28.70 -17.94
CA PRO A 125 -17.68 -28.26 -19.18
C PRO A 125 -18.63 -27.30 -19.90
N ALA A 126 -18.32 -26.01 -19.87
CA ALA A 126 -19.07 -25.02 -20.63
C ALA A 126 -18.77 -25.23 -22.12
N ARG A 127 -19.67 -25.89 -22.85
CA ARG A 127 -19.61 -25.98 -24.31
C ARG A 127 -19.65 -24.55 -24.86
N ARG A 128 -18.54 -24.08 -25.43
CA ARG A 128 -18.46 -22.79 -26.13
C ARG A 128 -18.79 -23.01 -27.61
N PRO A 129 -19.96 -22.59 -28.11
CA PRO A 129 -20.27 -22.72 -29.53
C PRO A 129 -19.23 -21.96 -30.38
N GLY A 130 -18.64 -22.63 -31.37
CA GLY A 130 -17.61 -22.05 -32.24
C GLY A 130 -16.16 -22.19 -31.74
N LEU A 131 -15.93 -22.65 -30.50
CA LEU A 131 -14.58 -22.99 -30.02
C LEU A 131 -14.33 -24.48 -30.23
N VAL A 132 -13.82 -24.86 -31.41
CA VAL A 132 -13.25 -26.19 -31.61
C VAL A 132 -11.88 -26.17 -30.92
N LEU A 133 -11.82 -26.64 -29.67
CA LEU A 133 -10.57 -27.15 -29.12
C LEU A 133 -10.17 -28.32 -30.01
N GLY A 134 -9.23 -28.09 -30.93
CA GLY A 134 -8.61 -29.18 -31.69
C GLY A 134 -8.18 -30.26 -30.71
N ALA A 135 -8.44 -31.52 -31.04
CA ALA A 135 -8.11 -32.66 -30.19
C ALA A 135 -6.71 -32.46 -29.62
N ALA A 136 -6.60 -32.41 -28.29
CA ALA A 136 -5.32 -32.36 -27.63
C ALA A 136 -4.54 -33.61 -28.04
N GLN A 137 -3.59 -33.46 -28.97
CA GLN A 137 -2.60 -34.49 -29.19
C GLN A 137 -1.81 -34.64 -27.88
N PRO A 138 -1.58 -35.88 -27.40
CA PRO A 138 -0.83 -36.10 -26.17
C PRO A 138 0.55 -35.45 -26.31
N ALA A 139 0.95 -34.80 -25.22
CA ALA A 139 2.00 -33.80 -25.16
C ALA A 139 3.32 -34.22 -25.83
N HIS A 140 3.76 -33.44 -26.82
CA HIS A 140 5.18 -33.13 -26.95
C HIS A 140 5.51 -32.13 -25.85
N SER A 141 6.19 -32.58 -24.80
CA SER A 141 6.75 -31.71 -23.78
C SER A 141 7.84 -30.84 -24.39
N GLY A 142 7.59 -29.53 -24.51
CA GLY A 142 8.68 -28.59 -24.74
C GLY A 142 8.32 -27.33 -25.50
N ARG A 143 8.18 -26.23 -24.74
CA ARG A 143 8.28 -24.81 -25.15
C ARG A 143 7.22 -24.29 -26.12
N SER A 144 6.28 -23.51 -25.57
CA SER A 144 5.53 -22.53 -26.36
C SER A 144 6.46 -21.37 -26.73
N VAL A 145 6.88 -21.28 -27.98
CA VAL A 145 7.50 -20.07 -28.52
C VAL A 145 6.39 -19.11 -28.93
N TRP A 146 6.37 -17.92 -28.31
CA TRP A 146 5.50 -16.82 -28.71
C TRP A 146 6.04 -16.21 -30.01
N GLN A 147 5.32 -16.36 -31.12
CA GLN A 147 5.59 -15.65 -32.36
C GLN A 147 4.48 -14.62 -32.58
N GLY A 148 4.79 -13.34 -32.31
CA GLY A 148 3.91 -12.23 -32.62
C GLY A 148 3.93 -11.93 -34.12
N LYS A 149 2.78 -11.98 -34.79
CA LYS A 149 2.63 -11.45 -36.16
C LYS A 149 2.76 -9.94 -36.13
N ARG A 150 3.89 -9.41 -36.61
CA ARG A 150 3.95 -8.08 -37.21
C ARG A 150 3.56 -8.23 -38.69
N GLN A 151 2.70 -7.32 -39.16
CA GLN A 151 2.48 -7.10 -40.59
C GLN A 151 3.74 -6.53 -41.23
#